data_AF-A0A2W4NUI6-F1
#
_entry.id   AF-A0A2W4NUI6-F1
#
_cell.length_a   1.000
_cell.length_b   1.000
_cell.length_c   1.000
_cell.angle_alpha   90.00
_cell.angle_beta   90.00
_cell.angle_gamma   90.00
#
_symmetry.space_group_name_H-M   'P 1'
#
loop_
_entity.id
_entity.type
_entity.pdbx_description
1 polymer ?
#
loop_
_entity_poly.entity_id
_entity_poly.type
_entity_poly.pdbx_seq_one_letter_code
_entity_poly.pdbx_strand_id
1 'polypeptide(L)'
;MLLVLLVFTLFTGTIALAQDETAEAPAAEAVAQEDAAPAPAASGGLITGLRHLHAWVRWAVVVLAVLALVKFIAGLVQGSAYDALANRLIRLFGMALGLQWLIGLIFFVVLGQFNVGYRWEHAITMTIAVAVVEMLTRRKSAADNVRYRNGVIAILVALVLIYIGVARLPQGWMVTPSI
;
A
#
# COMPACT_ATOMS: atom_id res chain seq x y z
N MET A 1 9.71 22.10 -0.01
CA MET A 1 10.35 21.22 -1.02
C MET A 1 11.38 20.27 -0.43
N LEU A 2 12.09 20.62 0.66
CA LEU A 2 13.02 19.69 1.34
C LEU A 2 12.36 18.39 1.84
N LEU A 3 11.12 18.46 2.34
CA LEU A 3 10.38 17.29 2.87
C LEU A 3 9.89 16.33 1.76
N VAL A 4 9.66 16.86 0.55
CA VAL A 4 9.30 16.06 -0.64
C VAL A 4 10.55 15.37 -1.20
N LEU A 5 11.69 16.06 -1.20
CA LEU A 5 12.98 15.48 -1.59
C LEU A 5 13.48 14.43 -0.60
N LEU A 6 13.31 14.62 0.71
CA LEU A 6 13.75 13.65 1.73
C LEU A 6 12.93 12.35 1.69
N VAL A 7 11.63 12.43 1.33
CA VAL A 7 10.78 11.26 1.06
C VAL A 7 11.12 10.60 -0.28
N PHE A 8 11.63 11.35 -1.26
CA PHE A 8 11.99 10.84 -2.58
C PHE A 8 13.37 10.14 -2.59
N THR A 9 14.35 10.67 -1.86
CA THR A 9 15.73 10.12 -1.78
C THR A 9 15.82 8.84 -0.95
N LEU A 10 14.87 8.60 -0.04
CA LEU A 10 14.81 7.34 0.71
C LEU A 10 14.14 6.19 -0.06
N PHE A 11 13.60 6.43 -1.27
CA PHE A 11 12.72 5.47 -1.95
C PHE A 11 13.09 5.10 -3.40
N THR A 12 14.14 5.68 -3.99
CA THR A 12 14.57 5.40 -5.38
C THR A 12 15.97 4.79 -5.44
N GLY A 13 16.05 3.49 -5.14
CA GLY A 13 17.20 2.67 -5.53
C GLY A 13 17.12 2.35 -7.02
N THR A 14 18.02 2.96 -7.79
CA THR A 14 18.51 2.65 -9.15
C THR A 14 17.85 1.49 -9.91
N ILE A 15 17.21 1.81 -11.04
CA ILE A 15 16.91 0.87 -12.12
C ILE A 15 18.24 0.38 -12.69
N ALA A 16 18.62 -0.87 -12.40
CA ALA A 16 19.72 -1.52 -13.09
C ALA A 16 19.23 -1.99 -14.47
N LEU A 17 19.79 -1.38 -15.52
CA LEU A 17 19.61 -1.81 -16.90
C LEU A 17 20.32 -3.15 -17.12
N ALA A 18 19.68 -3.98 -17.95
CA ALA A 18 20.08 -5.33 -18.33
C ALA A 18 21.57 -5.49 -18.61
N GLN A 19 22.15 -6.59 -18.11
CA GLN A 19 23.36 -7.16 -18.69
C GLN A 19 22.98 -8.42 -19.48
N ASP A 20 23.24 -8.30 -20.78
CA ASP A 20 23.34 -9.35 -21.78
C ASP A 20 24.48 -10.31 -21.40
N GLU A 21 24.19 -11.60 -21.27
CA GLU A 21 25.22 -12.65 -21.28
C GLU A 21 24.77 -13.79 -22.20
N THR A 22 25.26 -13.70 -23.43
CA THR A 22 25.47 -14.86 -24.30
C THR A 22 26.60 -15.70 -23.70
N ALA A 23 26.25 -16.85 -23.11
CA ALA A 23 27.22 -17.86 -22.71
C ALA A 23 26.70 -19.25 -23.10
N GLU A 24 27.53 -19.93 -23.90
CA GLU A 24 27.32 -21.25 -24.49
C GLU A 24 26.94 -22.33 -23.48
N ALA A 25 25.99 -23.16 -23.88
CA ALA A 25 25.75 -24.47 -23.26
C ALA A 25 26.88 -25.45 -23.60
N PRO A 26 27.16 -26.41 -22.70
CA PRO A 26 27.41 -27.77 -23.15
C PRO A 26 26.32 -28.71 -22.63
N ALA A 27 25.80 -29.47 -23.57
CA ALA A 27 24.92 -30.61 -23.37
C ALA A 27 25.60 -31.69 -22.53
N ALA A 28 24.97 -32.10 -21.43
CA ALA A 28 24.89 -33.49 -20.94
C ALA A 28 24.31 -33.52 -19.52
N GLU A 29 22.98 -33.62 -19.41
CA GLU A 29 22.30 -34.50 -18.45
C GLU A 29 20.81 -34.50 -18.78
N ALA A 30 20.50 -35.17 -19.89
CA ALA A 30 19.17 -35.71 -20.11
C ALA A 30 18.99 -36.90 -19.17
N VAL A 31 18.69 -36.62 -17.90
CA VAL A 31 18.18 -37.62 -16.96
C VAL A 31 16.69 -37.36 -16.81
N ALA A 32 15.94 -38.36 -17.25
CA ALA A 32 14.50 -38.52 -17.22
C ALA A 32 13.77 -37.74 -16.11
N GLN A 33 13.10 -36.67 -16.51
CA GLN A 33 12.00 -36.06 -15.76
C GLN A 33 10.70 -36.66 -16.30
N GLU A 34 10.42 -37.91 -15.95
CA GLU A 34 9.13 -38.54 -16.22
C GLU A 34 8.33 -38.61 -14.90
N ASP A 35 7.08 -38.17 -14.95
CA ASP A 35 6.02 -38.30 -13.94
C ASP A 35 5.96 -37.36 -12.71
N ALA A 36 6.04 -36.04 -12.94
CA ALA A 36 5.29 -35.10 -12.10
C ALA A 36 4.35 -34.25 -12.97
N ALA A 37 3.05 -34.52 -12.86
CA ALA A 37 2.00 -33.77 -13.56
C ALA A 37 2.21 -32.25 -13.36
N PRO A 38 2.36 -31.44 -14.44
CA PRO A 38 2.53 -30.00 -14.27
C PRO A 38 1.19 -29.36 -13.93
N ALA A 39 0.95 -29.07 -12.64
CA ALA A 39 -0.16 -28.22 -12.22
C ALA A 39 0.15 -27.42 -10.93
N PRO A 40 -0.08 -26.09 -10.87
CA PRO A 40 -0.29 -25.16 -11.98
C PRO A 40 0.56 -23.87 -11.87
N ALA A 41 1.13 -23.44 -13.00
CA ALA A 41 1.68 -22.08 -13.16
C ALA A 41 0.65 -20.95 -12.85
N ALA A 42 -0.64 -21.29 -12.78
CA ALA A 42 -1.75 -20.37 -12.53
C ALA A 42 -1.72 -19.69 -11.14
N SER A 43 -1.35 -20.41 -10.07
CA SER A 43 -1.28 -19.83 -8.71
C SER A 43 -0.07 -18.90 -8.55
N GLY A 44 1.06 -19.22 -9.21
CA GLY A 44 2.23 -18.35 -9.27
C GLY A 44 1.96 -17.02 -9.96
N GLY A 45 1.21 -17.04 -11.07
CA GLY A 45 0.75 -15.83 -11.76
C GLY A 45 -0.17 -14.96 -10.90
N LEU A 46 -1.13 -15.57 -10.19
CA LEU A 46 -2.06 -14.86 -9.33
C LEU A 46 -1.37 -14.16 -8.13
N ILE A 47 -0.44 -14.85 -7.45
CA ILE A 47 0.33 -14.27 -6.35
C ILE A 47 1.19 -13.09 -6.82
N THR A 48 1.83 -13.25 -7.98
CA THR A 48 2.67 -12.19 -8.58
C THR A 48 1.83 -10.99 -8.97
N GLY A 49 0.68 -11.20 -9.61
CA GLY A 49 -0.28 -10.16 -9.97
C GLY A 49 -0.81 -9.40 -8.75
N LEU A 50 -1.23 -10.09 -7.70
CA LEU A 50 -1.70 -9.47 -6.45
C LEU A 50 -0.61 -8.63 -5.79
N ARG A 51 0.64 -9.12 -5.76
CA ARG A 51 1.79 -8.36 -5.22
C ARG A 51 2.02 -7.07 -6.00
N HIS A 52 2.04 -7.13 -7.32
CA HIS A 52 2.21 -5.93 -8.15
C HIS A 52 1.06 -4.95 -7.96
N LEU A 53 -0.18 -5.42 -8.01
CA LEU A 53 -1.34 -4.58 -7.82
C LEU A 53 -1.32 -3.91 -6.44
N HIS A 54 -1.01 -4.66 -5.38
CA HIS A 54 -0.85 -4.12 -4.02
C HIS A 54 0.28 -3.08 -3.94
N ALA A 55 1.37 -3.24 -4.68
CA ALA A 55 2.47 -2.28 -4.73
C ALA A 55 2.07 -0.97 -5.45
N TRP A 56 1.33 -1.06 -6.56
CA TRP A 56 0.84 0.11 -7.30
C TRP A 56 -0.21 0.90 -6.52
N VAL A 57 -1.20 0.21 -5.94
CA VAL A 57 -2.26 0.86 -5.16
C VAL A 57 -1.67 1.53 -3.90
N ARG A 58 -0.59 1.00 -3.32
CA ARG A 58 0.13 1.64 -2.21
C ARG A 58 0.57 3.05 -2.56
N TRP A 59 1.13 3.25 -3.77
CA TRP A 59 1.56 4.56 -4.21
C TRP A 59 0.38 5.51 -4.45
N ALA A 60 -0.76 4.99 -4.92
CA ALA A 60 -1.99 5.78 -5.02
C ALA A 60 -2.47 6.26 -3.64
N VAL A 61 -2.41 5.40 -2.61
CA VAL A 61 -2.74 5.77 -1.21
C VAL A 61 -1.83 6.91 -0.73
N VAL A 62 -0.52 6.81 -0.95
CA VAL A 62 0.45 7.83 -0.52
C VAL A 62 0.18 9.17 -1.20
N VAL A 63 0.01 9.18 -2.54
CA VAL A 63 -0.26 10.40 -3.29
C VAL A 63 -1.55 11.07 -2.82
N LEU A 64 -2.63 10.29 -2.67
CA LEU A 64 -3.92 10.81 -2.21
C LEU A 64 -3.87 11.30 -0.76
N ALA A 65 -3.13 10.61 0.12
CA ALA A 65 -2.92 11.05 1.50
C ALA A 65 -2.25 12.42 1.55
N VAL A 66 -1.18 12.64 0.78
CA VAL A 66 -0.46 13.92 0.73
C VAL A 66 -1.36 15.03 0.18
N LEU A 67 -2.03 14.80 -0.95
CA LEU A 67 -2.91 15.80 -1.56
C LEU A 67 -4.07 16.17 -0.63
N ALA A 68 -4.72 15.17 -0.02
CA ALA A 68 -5.80 15.39 0.93
C ALA A 68 -5.29 16.13 2.18
N LEU A 69 -4.14 15.74 2.73
CA LEU A 69 -3.58 16.36 3.93
C LEU A 69 -3.28 17.85 3.70
N VAL A 70 -2.63 18.19 2.58
CA VAL A 70 -2.36 19.59 2.22
C VAL A 70 -3.66 20.39 2.09
N LYS A 71 -4.65 19.87 1.35
CA LYS A 71 -5.94 20.55 1.18
C LYS A 71 -6.67 20.76 2.50
N PHE A 72 -6.65 19.78 3.39
CA PHE A 72 -7.38 19.83 4.64
C PHE A 72 -6.70 20.75 5.67
N ILE A 73 -5.37 20.75 5.74
CA ILE A 73 -4.62 21.71 6.56
C ILE A 73 -4.86 23.14 6.05
N ALA A 74 -4.79 23.36 4.73
CA ALA A 74 -5.07 24.68 4.14
C ALA A 74 -6.49 25.17 4.48
N GLY A 75 -7.50 24.28 4.37
CA GLY A 75 -8.89 24.59 4.72
C GLY A 75 -9.07 24.97 6.20
N LEU A 76 -8.34 24.33 7.11
CA LEU A 76 -8.34 24.70 8.54
C LEU A 76 -7.71 26.07 8.78
N VAL A 77 -6.50 26.28 8.25
CA VAL A 77 -5.74 27.52 8.48
C VAL A 77 -6.46 28.73 7.89
N GLN A 78 -7.11 28.56 6.75
CA GLN A 78 -7.85 29.64 6.07
C GLN A 78 -9.29 29.80 6.58
N GLY A 79 -9.79 28.91 7.44
CA GLY A 79 -11.19 28.92 7.87
C GLY A 79 -12.18 28.75 6.70
N SER A 80 -11.79 28.01 5.66
CA SER A 80 -12.56 27.90 4.42
C SER A 80 -13.86 27.12 4.63
N ALA A 81 -14.87 27.41 3.80
CA ALA A 81 -16.02 26.53 3.63
C ALA A 81 -15.57 25.16 3.09
N TYR A 82 -16.32 24.10 3.41
CA TYR A 82 -16.00 22.76 2.94
C TYR A 82 -16.38 22.58 1.48
N ASP A 83 -15.39 22.45 0.60
CA ASP A 83 -15.57 22.46 -0.85
C ASP A 83 -15.59 21.06 -1.51
N ALA A 84 -15.89 21.05 -2.80
CA ALA A 84 -15.97 19.85 -3.60
C ALA A 84 -14.61 19.13 -3.76
N LEU A 85 -13.49 19.87 -3.76
CA LEU A 85 -12.16 19.30 -3.89
C LEU A 85 -11.78 18.54 -2.61
N ALA A 86 -12.01 19.12 -1.43
CA ALA A 86 -11.83 18.45 -0.14
C ALA A 86 -12.67 17.17 -0.07
N ASN A 87 -13.94 17.26 -0.47
CA ASN A 87 -14.83 16.10 -0.54
C ASN A 87 -14.31 15.00 -1.49
N ARG A 88 -13.80 15.38 -2.66
CA ARG A 88 -13.29 14.42 -3.65
C ARG A 88 -12.03 13.75 -3.16
N LEU A 89 -11.06 14.52 -2.65
CA LEU A 89 -9.78 14.00 -2.17
C LEU A 89 -9.95 13.01 -1.01
N ILE A 90 -10.77 13.35 0.00
CA ILE A 90 -10.96 12.45 1.15
C ILE A 90 -11.67 11.15 0.76
N ARG A 91 -12.63 11.22 -0.18
CA ARG A 91 -13.31 10.03 -0.71
C ARG A 91 -12.36 9.14 -1.49
N LEU A 92 -11.56 9.73 -2.39
CA LEU A 92 -10.58 8.98 -3.17
C LEU A 92 -9.53 8.34 -2.25
N PHE A 93 -9.05 9.07 -1.23
CA PHE A 93 -8.15 8.51 -0.23
C PHE A 93 -8.76 7.31 0.51
N GLY A 94 -9.99 7.44 1.01
CA GLY A 94 -10.70 6.33 1.68
C GLY A 94 -10.91 5.12 0.76
N MET A 95 -11.33 5.35 -0.50
CA MET A 95 -11.48 4.30 -1.50
C MET A 95 -10.15 3.61 -1.83
N ALA A 96 -9.06 4.37 -2.02
CA ALA A 96 -7.75 3.81 -2.30
C ALA A 96 -7.20 3.00 -1.12
N LEU A 97 -7.37 3.50 0.11
CA LEU A 97 -6.96 2.80 1.32
C LEU A 97 -7.77 1.51 1.52
N GLY A 98 -9.09 1.57 1.31
CA GLY A 98 -9.96 0.40 1.35
C GLY A 98 -9.61 -0.63 0.27
N LEU A 99 -9.30 -0.19 -0.94
CA LEU A 99 -8.84 -1.06 -2.03
C LEU A 99 -7.50 -1.72 -1.71
N GLN A 100 -6.53 -0.95 -1.19
CA GLN A 100 -5.24 -1.46 -0.74
C GLN A 100 -5.41 -2.56 0.30
N TRP A 101 -6.24 -2.31 1.31
CA TRP A 101 -6.56 -3.28 2.35
C TRP A 101 -7.26 -4.52 1.79
N LEU A 102 -8.22 -4.36 0.89
CA LEU A 102 -8.94 -5.48 0.28
C LEU A 102 -8.00 -6.39 -0.51
N ILE A 103 -7.11 -5.81 -1.33
CA ILE A 103 -6.09 -6.57 -2.06
C ILE A 103 -5.17 -7.29 -1.06
N GLY A 104 -4.77 -6.62 0.03
CA GLY A 104 -3.97 -7.21 1.09
C GLY A 104 -4.64 -8.39 1.78
N LEU A 105 -5.95 -8.32 2.05
CA LEU A 105 -6.73 -9.44 2.59
C LEU A 105 -6.85 -10.60 1.62
N ILE A 106 -7.15 -10.33 0.34
CA ILE A 106 -7.17 -11.36 -0.70
C ILE A 106 -5.80 -12.04 -0.76
N PHE A 107 -4.72 -11.26 -0.75
CA PHE A 107 -3.36 -11.80 -0.78
C PHE A 107 -3.05 -12.63 0.49
N PHE A 108 -3.48 -12.19 1.66
CA PHE A 108 -3.33 -12.93 2.92
C PHE A 108 -4.06 -14.29 2.87
N VAL A 109 -5.30 -14.32 2.38
CA VAL A 109 -6.11 -15.54 2.26
C VAL A 109 -5.50 -16.51 1.23
N VAL A 110 -5.12 -15.99 0.06
CA VAL A 110 -4.50 -16.80 -1.01
C VAL A 110 -3.19 -17.43 -0.55
N LEU A 111 -2.39 -16.72 0.25
CA LEU A 111 -1.13 -17.25 0.75
C LEU A 111 -1.33 -18.40 1.77
N GLY A 112 -2.47 -18.43 2.47
CA GLY A 112 -2.85 -19.51 3.39
C GLY A 112 -1.99 -19.64 4.66
N GLN A 113 -1.11 -18.68 4.94
CA GLN A 113 -0.16 -18.70 6.07
C GLN A 113 -0.78 -18.15 7.37
N PHE A 114 -1.88 -18.76 7.82
CA PHE A 114 -2.66 -18.26 8.98
C PHE A 114 -2.01 -18.54 10.35
N ASN A 115 -1.01 -19.42 10.41
CA ASN A 115 -0.25 -19.72 11.61
C ASN A 115 0.86 -18.68 11.92
N VAL A 116 0.98 -17.63 11.10
CA VAL A 116 2.04 -16.63 11.22
C VAL A 116 1.54 -15.36 11.91
N GLY A 117 1.96 -15.13 13.15
CA GLY A 117 1.46 -14.05 14.02
C GLY A 117 1.60 -12.64 13.44
N TYR A 118 2.79 -12.28 12.92
CA TYR A 118 3.03 -10.93 12.40
C TYR A 118 2.15 -10.57 11.18
N ARG A 119 1.63 -11.57 10.44
CA ARG A 119 0.70 -11.33 9.32
C ARG A 119 -0.67 -10.92 9.83
N TRP A 120 -1.13 -11.52 10.93
CA TRP A 120 -2.35 -11.10 11.61
C TRP A 120 -2.22 -9.70 12.20
N GLU A 121 -1.10 -9.41 12.87
CA GLU A 121 -0.85 -8.06 13.40
C GLU A 121 -0.91 -7.00 12.31
N HIS A 122 -0.27 -7.27 11.16
CA HIS A 122 -0.35 -6.41 9.98
C HIS A 122 -1.80 -6.24 9.50
N ALA A 123 -2.52 -7.34 9.25
CA ALA A 123 -3.88 -7.30 8.72
C ALA A 123 -4.87 -6.57 9.67
N ILE A 124 -4.78 -6.83 10.97
CA ILE A 124 -5.61 -6.18 12.00
C ILE A 124 -5.30 -4.69 12.04
N THR A 125 -4.02 -4.30 12.05
CA THR A 125 -3.63 -2.88 12.07
C THR A 125 -4.12 -2.14 10.83
N MET A 126 -4.03 -2.74 9.63
CA MET A 126 -4.58 -2.14 8.42
C MET A 126 -6.12 -2.03 8.47
N THR A 127 -6.80 -3.01 9.06
CA THR A 127 -8.25 -2.97 9.26
C THR A 127 -8.67 -1.81 10.15
N ILE A 128 -7.93 -1.58 11.24
CA ILE A 128 -8.16 -0.43 12.13
C ILE A 128 -7.91 0.88 11.38
N ALA A 129 -6.87 0.97 10.55
CA ALA A 129 -6.60 2.16 9.74
C ALA A 129 -7.78 2.52 8.81
N VAL A 130 -8.33 1.54 8.09
CA VAL A 130 -9.52 1.72 7.24
C VAL A 130 -10.72 2.17 8.08
N ALA A 131 -10.99 1.49 9.20
CA ALA A 131 -12.12 1.78 10.07
C ALA A 131 -12.07 3.22 10.61
N VAL A 132 -10.89 3.69 11.04
CA VAL A 132 -10.69 5.06 11.53
C VAL A 132 -11.01 6.09 10.44
N VAL A 133 -10.51 5.89 9.22
CA VAL A 133 -10.75 6.82 8.10
C VAL A 133 -12.23 6.90 7.79
N GLU A 134 -12.89 5.75 7.63
CA GLU A 134 -14.31 5.70 7.32
C GLU A 134 -15.16 6.31 8.45
N MET A 135 -14.85 6.03 9.71
CA MET A 135 -15.60 6.56 10.86
C MET A 135 -15.50 8.08 10.98
N LEU A 136 -14.30 8.65 10.85
CA LEU A 136 -14.07 10.07 11.07
C LEU A 136 -14.54 10.94 9.90
N THR A 137 -14.50 10.42 8.67
CA THR A 137 -14.79 11.18 7.45
C THR A 137 -16.24 11.07 6.97
N ARG A 138 -17.02 10.09 7.47
CA ARG A 138 -18.44 9.92 7.12
C ARG A 138 -19.41 10.92 7.75
N ARG A 139 -18.94 11.80 8.62
CA ARG A 139 -19.78 12.82 9.30
C ARG A 139 -20.15 13.97 8.37
N LYS A 140 -21.08 13.72 7.43
CA LYS A 140 -21.48 14.69 6.38
C LYS A 140 -22.25 15.92 6.90
N SER A 141 -22.92 15.81 8.05
CA SER A 141 -23.69 16.90 8.67
C SER A 141 -22.88 17.76 9.65
N ALA A 142 -21.60 17.48 9.86
CA ALA A 142 -20.76 18.28 10.73
C ALA A 142 -20.45 19.65 10.12
N ALA A 143 -20.21 20.65 10.98
CA ALA A 143 -19.73 21.97 10.56
C ALA A 143 -18.40 21.87 9.78
N ASP A 144 -18.14 22.82 8.89
CA ASP A 144 -17.02 22.78 7.96
C ASP A 144 -15.66 22.63 8.66
N ASN A 145 -15.40 23.40 9.72
CA ASN A 145 -14.19 23.27 10.53
C ASN A 145 -14.04 21.84 11.11
N VAL A 146 -15.12 21.26 11.62
CA VAL A 146 -15.10 19.88 12.17
C VAL A 146 -14.78 18.86 11.07
N ARG A 147 -15.29 19.04 9.85
CA ARG A 147 -15.02 18.14 8.72
C ARG A 147 -13.55 18.21 8.30
N TYR A 148 -12.98 19.41 8.23
CA TYR A 148 -11.56 19.58 7.95
C TYR A 148 -10.68 19.01 9.08
N ARG A 149 -11.01 19.29 10.34
CA ARG A 149 -10.27 18.76 11.50
C ARG A 149 -10.29 17.25 11.53
N ASN A 150 -11.48 16.65 11.38
CA ASN A 150 -11.63 15.20 11.38
C ASN A 150 -10.89 14.56 10.20
N GLY A 151 -10.86 15.20 9.02
CA GLY A 151 -10.09 14.70 7.89
C GLY A 151 -8.59 14.72 8.13
N VAL A 152 -8.03 15.79 8.72
CA VAL A 152 -6.62 15.82 9.12
C VAL A 152 -6.31 14.71 10.13
N ILE A 153 -7.13 14.58 11.18
CA ILE A 153 -6.95 13.53 12.20
C ILE A 153 -7.03 12.14 11.57
N ALA A 154 -8.03 11.90 10.71
CA ALA A 154 -8.21 10.63 10.03
C ALA A 154 -6.97 10.25 9.19
N ILE A 155 -6.46 11.19 8.38
CA ILE A 155 -5.29 10.95 7.53
C ILE A 155 -4.05 10.69 8.39
N LEU A 156 -3.78 11.52 9.41
CA LEU A 156 -2.61 11.36 10.25
C LEU A 156 -2.62 10.05 11.04
N VAL A 157 -3.75 9.73 11.68
CA VAL A 157 -3.88 8.47 12.43
C VAL A 157 -3.76 7.28 11.49
N ALA A 158 -4.35 7.33 10.29
CA ALA A 158 -4.19 6.29 9.29
C ALA A 158 -2.73 6.10 8.88
N LEU A 159 -1.99 7.19 8.62
CA LEU A 159 -0.56 7.11 8.26
C LEU A 159 0.27 6.49 9.37
N VAL A 160 0.00 6.83 10.64
CA VAL A 160 0.67 6.21 11.80
C VAL A 160 0.36 4.72 11.89
N LEU A 161 -0.92 4.32 11.76
CA LEU A 161 -1.31 2.91 11.79
C LEU A 161 -0.71 2.12 10.62
N ILE A 162 -0.71 2.70 9.41
CA ILE A 162 -0.07 2.12 8.24
C ILE A 162 1.42 1.91 8.53
N TYR A 163 2.08 2.92 9.10
CA TYR A 163 3.49 2.83 9.41
C TYR A 163 3.79 1.68 10.39
N ILE A 164 3.04 1.63 11.51
CA ILE A 164 3.17 0.59 12.54
C ILE A 164 2.93 -0.79 11.94
N GLY A 165 1.85 -0.98 11.18
CA GLY A 165 1.52 -2.29 10.64
C GLY A 165 2.49 -2.77 9.56
N VAL A 166 3.07 -1.88 8.75
CA VAL A 166 4.14 -2.24 7.80
C VAL A 166 5.42 -2.63 8.54
N ALA A 167 5.78 -1.93 9.62
CA ALA A 167 6.97 -2.22 10.42
C ALA A 167 6.94 -3.60 11.11
N ARG A 168 5.76 -4.23 11.25
CA ARG A 168 5.62 -5.60 11.78
C ARG A 168 6.02 -6.69 10.78
N LEU A 169 6.07 -6.38 9.49
CA LEU A 169 6.49 -7.36 8.49
C LEU A 169 8.02 -7.50 8.51
N PRO A 170 8.59 -8.72 8.34
CA PRO A 170 10.04 -8.92 8.31
C PRO A 170 10.76 -8.10 7.24
N GLN A 171 10.15 -8.00 6.06
CA GLN A 171 10.64 -7.14 4.99
C GLN A 171 10.46 -5.64 5.29
N GLY A 172 9.56 -5.30 6.21
CA GLY A 172 9.30 -3.96 6.72
C GLY A 172 9.39 -2.86 5.65
N TRP A 173 10.38 -1.99 5.82
CA TRP A 173 10.74 -0.89 4.92
C TRP A 173 12.00 -1.16 4.09
N MET A 174 12.53 -2.38 4.12
CA MET A 174 13.74 -2.72 3.40
C MET A 174 13.49 -2.68 1.89
N VAL A 175 14.38 -2.01 1.16
CA VAL A 175 14.41 -1.95 -0.31
C VAL A 175 15.58 -2.78 -0.83
N THR A 176 15.96 -3.86 -0.13
CA THR A 176 17.07 -4.69 -0.56
C THR A 176 16.58 -5.66 -1.63
N PRO A 177 17.21 -5.74 -2.81
CA PRO A 177 16.95 -6.82 -3.73
C PRO A 177 17.32 -8.14 -3.03
N SER A 178 16.38 -9.08 -2.97
CA SER A 178 16.71 -10.45 -2.59
C SER A 178 17.55 -11.02 -3.74
N ILE A 179 18.87 -11.01 -3.53
CA ILE A 179 19.81 -11.81 -4.31
C ILE A 179 19.45 -13.28 -4.15
#